data_AF-A0A2V3U860-F1
#
_entry.id   AF-A0A2V3U860-F1
#
_cell.length_a   1.000
_cell.length_b   1.000
_cell.length_c   1.000
_cell.angle_alpha   90.00
_cell.angle_beta   90.00
_cell.angle_gamma   90.00
#
_symmetry.space_group_name_H-M   'P 1'
#
loop_
_entity.id
_entity.type
_entity.pdbx_description
1 polymer ?
#
loop_
_entity_poly.entity_id
_entity_poly.type
_entity_poly.pdbx_seq_one_letter_code
_entity_poly.pdbx_strand_id
1 'polypeptide(L)' 'MSIFQIRQKTSGAVLWTGSADDERNALDAMAREAGYPDYTALPDGLRAAGFETAKLDLIS' A
#
# COMPACT_ATOMS: atom_id res chain seq x y z
N MET A 1 -1.75 -15.15 2.75
CA MET A 1 -1.84 -14.28 1.57
C MET A 1 -3.27 -13.87 1.29
N SER A 2 -3.51 -12.57 1.36
CA SER A 2 -4.74 -11.91 0.94
C SER A 2 -4.40 -10.78 -0.01
N ILE A 3 -5.37 -10.37 -0.83
CA ILE A 3 -5.17 -9.19 -1.68
C ILE A 3 -5.38 -7.95 -0.81
N PHE A 4 -4.47 -7.00 -0.93
CA PHE A 4 -4.57 -5.69 -0.34
C PHE A 4 -4.62 -4.64 -1.44
N GLN A 5 -5.37 -3.59 -1.19
CA GLN A 5 -5.42 -2.40 -2.02
C GLN A 5 -4.95 -1.22 -1.17
N ILE A 6 -3.93 -0.51 -1.65
CA ILE A 6 -3.41 0.69 -1.01
C ILE A 6 -3.88 1.90 -1.79
N ARG A 7 -4.46 2.85 -1.09
CA ARG A 7 -5.00 4.09 -1.64
C ARG A 7 -4.35 5.30 -1.01
N GLN A 8 -4.21 6.37 -1.78
CA GLN A 8 -3.83 7.66 -1.25
C GLN A 8 -5.02 8.28 -0.52
N LYS A 9 -4.86 8.64 0.75
CA LYS A 9 -5.97 9.20 1.55
C LYS A 9 -6.48 10.55 1.02
N THR A 10 -5.59 11.36 0.46
CA THR A 10 -5.93 12.71 -0.02
C THR A 10 -6.77 12.70 -1.30
N SER A 11 -6.46 11.82 -2.25
CA SER A 11 -7.13 11.77 -3.57
C SER A 11 -8.08 10.60 -3.73
N GLY A 12 -7.97 9.56 -2.88
CA GLY A 12 -8.68 8.30 -3.04
C GLY A 12 -8.13 7.40 -4.16
N ALA A 13 -7.06 7.83 -4.84
CA ALA A 13 -6.42 7.08 -5.93
C ALA A 13 -5.84 5.76 -5.42
N VAL A 14 -6.04 4.69 -6.18
CA VAL A 14 -5.41 3.39 -5.91
C VAL A 14 -3.96 3.48 -6.36
N LEU A 15 -3.03 3.30 -5.42
CA LEU A 15 -1.60 3.33 -5.67
C LEU A 15 -1.04 1.94 -5.96
N TRP A 16 -1.61 0.93 -5.33
CA TRP A 16 -1.15 -0.45 -5.45
C TRP A 16 -2.25 -1.44 -5.11
N THR A 17 -2.28 -2.55 -5.83
CA THR A 17 -3.14 -3.70 -5.51
C THR A 17 -2.33 -4.96 -5.71
N GLY A 18 -2.22 -5.78 -4.67
CA GLY A 18 -1.43 -7.00 -4.74
C GLY A 18 -1.60 -7.89 -3.52
N SER A 19 -0.96 -9.06 -3.58
CA SER A 19 -1.05 -10.07 -2.53
C SER A 19 0.03 -9.84 -1.47
N ALA A 20 -0.37 -9.79 -0.21
CA ALA A 20 0.56 -9.71 0.92
C ALA A 20 0.06 -10.57 2.09
N ASP A 21 0.92 -10.76 3.10
CA ASP A 21 0.56 -11.49 4.30
C ASP A 21 -0.15 -10.61 5.33
N ASP A 22 0.22 -9.33 5.40
CA ASP A 22 -0.40 -8.31 6.24
C ASP A 22 -0.26 -6.92 5.62
N GLU A 23 -0.84 -5.91 6.29
CA GLU A 23 -0.84 -4.52 5.83
C GLU A 23 0.56 -3.90 5.73
N ARG A 24 1.51 -4.30 6.58
CA ARG A 24 2.89 -3.77 6.54
C ARG A 24 3.64 -4.34 5.35
N ASN A 25 3.53 -5.65 5.14
CA ASN A 25 4.07 -6.33 3.98
C ASN A 25 3.48 -5.75 2.68
N ALA A 26 2.18 -5.38 2.67
CA ALA A 26 1.57 -4.70 1.52
C ALA A 26 2.21 -3.32 1.25
N LEU A 27 2.43 -2.51 2.30
CA LEU A 27 3.07 -1.20 2.17
C LEU A 27 4.52 -1.30 1.70
N ASP A 28 5.27 -2.27 2.23
CA ASP A 28 6.65 -2.53 1.81
C ASP A 28 6.71 -3.07 0.39
N ALA A 29 5.78 -3.94 -0.02
CA ALA A 29 5.68 -4.43 -1.39
C ALA A 29 5.37 -3.28 -2.37
N MET A 30 4.40 -2.42 -2.04
CA MET A 30 4.12 -1.21 -2.82
C MET A 30 5.37 -0.34 -2.97
N ALA A 31 6.09 -0.09 -1.88
CA ALA A 31 7.29 0.74 -1.91
C ALA A 31 8.38 0.11 -2.80
N ARG A 32 8.59 -1.20 -2.68
CA ARG A 32 9.52 -1.99 -3.51
C ARG A 32 9.19 -1.92 -4.98
N GLU A 33 7.91 -2.06 -5.34
CA GLU A 33 7.48 -1.95 -6.73
C GLU A 33 7.58 -0.52 -7.28
N ALA A 34 7.44 0.49 -6.41
CA ALA A 34 7.71 1.88 -6.76
C ALA A 34 9.22 2.22 -6.83
N GLY A 35 10.11 1.27 -6.56
CA GLY A 35 11.57 1.42 -6.64
C GLY A 35 12.24 1.81 -5.32
N TYR A 36 11.52 1.78 -4.20
CA TYR A 36 12.04 2.09 -2.87
C TYR A 36 12.30 0.81 -2.05
N PRO A 37 13.31 0.75 -1.18
CA PRO A 37 13.57 -0.46 -0.38
C PRO A 37 12.39 -0.96 0.49
N ASP A 38 11.63 -0.03 1.08
CA ASP A 38 10.50 -0.28 1.98
C ASP A 38 9.66 1.00 2.19
N TYR A 39 8.56 0.89 2.97
CA TYR A 39 7.67 2.00 3.30
C TYR A 39 8.38 3.20 3.96
N THR A 40 9.46 2.96 4.70
CA THR A 40 10.19 4.03 5.42
C THR A 40 11.04 4.88 4.48
N ALA A 41 11.45 4.31 3.33
CA ALA A 41 12.21 4.99 2.29
C ALA A 41 11.33 5.85 1.36
N LEU A 42 10.00 5.79 1.49
CA LEU A 42 9.10 6.64 0.71
C LEU A 42 9.33 8.13 1.03
N PRO A 43 9.14 9.04 0.04
CA PRO A 43 9.26 10.47 0.29
C PRO A 43 8.31 10.95 1.39
N ASP A 44 8.78 11.82 2.27
CA ASP A 44 7.98 12.31 3.41
C ASP A 44 6.68 12.98 2.98
N GLY A 45 6.65 13.68 1.85
CA GLY A 45 5.40 14.25 1.31
C GLY A 45 4.34 13.18 0.99
N LEU A 46 4.77 12.00 0.53
CA LEU A 46 3.87 10.89 0.24
C LEU A 46 3.41 10.20 1.54
N ARG A 47 4.33 10.00 2.49
CA ARG A 47 4.00 9.49 3.84
C ARG A 47 3.06 10.44 4.60
N ALA A 48 3.27 11.75 4.48
CA ALA A 48 2.44 12.78 5.12
C ALA A 48 1.03 12.85 4.51
N ALA A 49 0.88 12.62 3.20
CA ALA A 49 -0.44 12.49 2.57
C ALA A 49 -1.22 11.29 3.12
N GLY A 50 -0.50 10.27 3.62
CA GLY A 50 -1.06 9.11 4.27
C GLY A 50 -1.67 8.11 3.29
N PHE A 51 -1.67 6.85 3.74
CA PHE A 51 -2.19 5.72 2.99
C PHE A 51 -3.34 5.07 3.73
N GLU A 52 -4.26 4.51 2.96
CA GLU A 52 -5.29 3.60 3.43
C GLU A 52 -4.99 2.23 2.83
N THR A 53 -4.77 1.25 3.70
CA THR A 53 -4.56 -0.14 3.33
C THR A 53 -5.86 -0.88 3.60
N ALA A 54 -6.47 -1.44 2.57
CA ALA A 54 -7.70 -2.21 2.68
C ALA A 54 -7.44 -3.64 2.22
N LYS A 55 -7.74 -4.62 3.08
CA LYS A 55 -7.79 -6.02 2.67
C LYS A 55 -9.01 -6.24 1.78
N LEU A 56 -8.80 -6.73 0.58
CA LEU A 56 -9.87 -7.17 -0.30
C LEU A 56 -10.23 -8.62 0.08
N ASP A 57 -11.21 -8.76 0.97
CA ASP A 57 -11.87 -10.04 1.15
C ASP A 57 -12.71 -10.30 -0.12
N LEU A 58 -12.26 -11.24 -0.95
CA LEU A 58 -13.07 -11.75 -2.05
C LEU A 58 -14.29 -12.41 -1.41
N ILE A 59 -15.44 -11.72 -1.47
CA ILE A 59 -16.72 -12.26 -1.02
C ILE A 59 -16.95 -13.53 -1.83
N SER A 60 -16.92 -14.68 -1.13
CA SER A 60 -17.30 -15.99 -1.68
C SER A 60 -18.81 -16.15 -1.69
#